data_AF-A0A938B0J3-F1
#
_entry.id   AF-A0A938B0J3-F1
#
_cell.length_a   1.000
_cell.length_b   1.000
_cell.length_c   1.000
_cell.angle_alpha   90.00
_cell.angle_beta   90.00
_cell.angle_gamma   90.00
#
_symmetry.space_group_name_H-M   'P 1'
#
loop_
_entity.id
_entity.type
_entity.pdbx_description
1 polymer ?
#
loop_
_entity_poly.entity_id
_entity_poly.type
_entity_poly.pdbx_seq_one_letter_code
_entity_poly.pdbx_strand_id
1 'polypeptide(L)'
;LLQSWLSRLSLMQQNGRDGVQSLSRKVLSYLQLAQDNKEFRETFFAVIDGAHRTCGDRMALSVLHLGLQYRMTVFNKSDLRGYADFLIHGPWMLDRLEEISRVKVESLRFVDEIEVYLGYPVKLRERLKLQIDVEDMLYFSCSEITEADLDNAASFIENQLSELDAVANILVKREDWVKALKEQCKQEVNAIEEHKASRYEALMESSQGSIEAELQIQAEYEEAFKQLTKTELG
;
A
#
# COMPACT_ATOMS: atom_id res chain seq x y z
N LEU A 1 -5.47 -19.77 -14.36
CA LEU A 1 -5.38 -18.74 -13.29
C LEU A 1 -6.56 -17.76 -13.37
N LEU A 2 -6.64 -16.88 -14.38
CA LEU A 2 -7.72 -15.89 -14.51
C LEU A 2 -9.15 -16.48 -14.48
N GLN A 3 -9.42 -17.54 -15.23
CA GLN A 3 -10.74 -18.19 -15.22
C GLN A 3 -11.14 -18.71 -13.84
N SER A 4 -10.18 -19.28 -13.09
CA SER A 4 -10.42 -19.79 -11.73
C SER A 4 -10.72 -18.64 -10.75
N TRP A 5 -9.98 -17.52 -10.88
CA TRP A 5 -10.19 -16.30 -10.11
C TRP A 5 -11.57 -15.69 -10.36
N LEU A 6 -11.97 -15.52 -11.63
CA LEU A 6 -13.29 -15.01 -12.00
C LEU A 6 -14.44 -15.91 -11.51
N SER A 7 -14.29 -17.24 -11.64
CA SER A 7 -15.30 -18.19 -11.14
C SER A 7 -15.47 -18.08 -9.63
N ARG A 8 -14.38 -17.93 -8.87
CA ARG A 8 -14.45 -17.77 -7.40
C ARG A 8 -15.05 -16.43 -6.98
N LEU A 9 -14.71 -15.34 -7.66
CA LEU A 9 -15.36 -14.04 -7.43
C LEU A 9 -16.87 -14.12 -7.62
N SER A 10 -17.35 -14.84 -8.64
CA SER A 10 -18.78 -15.01 -8.87
C SER A 10 -19.50 -15.76 -7.73
N LEU A 11 -18.79 -16.59 -6.96
CA LEU A 11 -19.34 -17.29 -5.79
C LEU A 11 -19.46 -16.38 -4.56
N MET A 12 -18.59 -15.36 -4.44
CA MET A 12 -18.63 -14.35 -3.37
C MET A 12 -19.76 -13.32 -3.56
N GLN A 13 -20.40 -13.29 -4.74
CA GLN A 13 -21.41 -12.31 -5.14
C GLN A 13 -22.82 -12.53 -4.55
N GLN A 14 -22.97 -13.24 -3.42
CA GLN A 14 -24.29 -13.51 -2.82
C GLN A 14 -24.86 -12.36 -1.97
N ASN A 15 -24.80 -11.11 -2.46
CA ASN A 15 -25.56 -9.97 -1.93
C ASN A 15 -26.00 -9.04 -3.05
N GLY A 16 -27.32 -8.77 -3.17
CA GLY A 16 -27.96 -7.62 -3.83
C GLY A 16 -27.58 -7.28 -5.29
N ARG A 17 -28.57 -7.04 -6.16
CA ARG A 17 -28.33 -6.70 -7.60
C ARG A 17 -27.37 -5.53 -7.81
N ASP A 18 -27.27 -4.58 -6.88
CA ASP A 18 -26.45 -3.37 -7.01
C ASP A 18 -24.97 -3.60 -6.68
N GLY A 19 -24.65 -4.41 -5.66
CA GLY A 19 -23.28 -4.80 -5.32
C GLY A 19 -22.62 -5.65 -6.42
N VAL A 20 -23.41 -6.52 -7.05
CA VAL A 20 -22.99 -7.38 -8.18
C VAL A 20 -22.57 -6.53 -9.40
N GLN A 21 -23.34 -5.49 -9.73
CA GLN A 21 -23.01 -4.60 -10.84
C GLN A 21 -21.77 -3.74 -10.54
N SER A 22 -21.58 -3.30 -9.30
CA SER A 22 -20.43 -2.50 -8.89
C SER A 22 -19.12 -3.28 -9.01
N LEU A 23 -19.03 -4.48 -8.43
CA LEU A 23 -17.81 -5.29 -8.48
C LEU A 23 -17.48 -5.74 -9.92
N SER A 24 -18.49 -6.14 -10.69
CA SER A 24 -18.27 -6.57 -12.08
C SER A 24 -17.73 -5.44 -12.96
N ARG A 25 -18.22 -4.20 -12.77
CA ARG A 25 -17.67 -3.02 -13.44
C ARG A 25 -16.23 -2.75 -13.04
N LYS A 26 -15.89 -2.83 -11.75
CA LYS A 26 -14.51 -2.65 -11.27
C LYS A 26 -13.56 -3.69 -11.89
N VAL A 27 -13.95 -4.96 -11.89
CA VAL A 27 -13.16 -6.04 -12.51
C VAL A 27 -12.98 -5.82 -14.01
N LEU A 28 -14.01 -5.36 -14.72
CA LEU A 28 -13.88 -4.99 -16.14
C LEU A 28 -12.88 -3.85 -16.35
N SER A 29 -12.92 -2.80 -15.53
CA SER A 29 -11.94 -1.70 -15.59
C SER A 29 -10.51 -2.20 -15.33
N TYR A 30 -10.32 -3.14 -14.40
CA TYR A 30 -9.01 -3.74 -14.15
C TYR A 30 -8.52 -4.53 -15.36
N LEU A 31 -9.40 -5.32 -16.00
CA LEU A 31 -9.05 -6.08 -17.19
C LEU A 31 -8.72 -5.18 -18.39
N GLN A 32 -9.45 -4.08 -18.57
CA GLN A 32 -9.15 -3.07 -19.58
C GLN A 32 -7.79 -2.42 -19.35
N LEU A 33 -7.49 -1.99 -18.12
CA LEU A 33 -6.19 -1.42 -17.80
C LEU A 33 -5.06 -2.45 -18.00
N ALA A 34 -5.26 -3.72 -17.64
CA ALA A 34 -4.28 -4.78 -17.86
C ALA A 34 -4.08 -5.09 -19.35
N GLN A 35 -5.06 -4.82 -20.21
CA GLN A 35 -4.89 -4.93 -21.65
C GLN A 35 -3.91 -3.85 -22.16
N ASP A 36 -4.11 -2.61 -21.73
CA ASP A 36 -3.40 -1.44 -22.26
C ASP A 36 -2.06 -1.15 -21.56
N ASN A 37 -1.88 -1.58 -20.31
CA ASN A 37 -0.70 -1.32 -19.51
C ASN A 37 0.02 -2.63 -19.13
N LYS A 38 1.25 -2.80 -19.65
CA LYS A 38 2.07 -4.01 -19.40
C LYS A 38 2.47 -4.15 -17.94
N GLU A 39 2.90 -3.08 -17.28
CA GLU A 39 3.33 -3.07 -15.88
C GLU A 39 2.17 -3.48 -14.98
N PHE A 40 1.00 -2.85 -15.17
CA PHE A 40 -0.21 -3.21 -14.44
C PHE A 40 -0.65 -4.66 -14.72
N ARG A 41 -0.50 -5.16 -15.96
CA ARG A 41 -0.82 -6.56 -16.30
C ARG A 41 0.04 -7.55 -15.52
N GLU A 42 1.35 -7.28 -15.40
CA GLU A 42 2.26 -8.13 -14.64
C GLU A 42 1.88 -8.14 -13.15
N THR A 43 1.63 -6.96 -12.57
CA THR A 43 1.10 -6.83 -11.20
C THR A 43 -0.23 -7.55 -11.02
N PHE A 44 -1.16 -7.40 -11.96
CA PHE A 44 -2.46 -8.06 -11.93
C PHE A 44 -2.31 -9.58 -11.85
N PHE A 45 -1.47 -10.16 -12.71
CA PHE A 45 -1.22 -11.60 -12.71
C PHE A 45 -0.52 -12.07 -11.44
N ALA A 46 0.43 -11.29 -10.90
CA ALA A 46 1.10 -11.60 -9.65
C ALA A 46 0.13 -11.63 -8.46
N VAL A 47 -0.77 -10.64 -8.36
CA VAL A 47 -1.78 -10.56 -7.28
C VAL A 47 -2.73 -11.75 -7.33
N ILE A 48 -3.26 -12.09 -8.51
CA ILE A 48 -4.18 -13.24 -8.61
C ILE A 48 -3.47 -14.59 -8.43
N ASP A 49 -2.17 -14.71 -8.77
CA ASP A 49 -1.37 -15.92 -8.51
C ASP A 49 -1.13 -16.12 -7.02
N GLY A 50 -0.79 -15.05 -6.29
CA GLY A 50 -0.64 -15.08 -4.83
C GLY A 50 -1.92 -15.51 -4.12
N ALA A 51 -3.06 -14.98 -4.56
CA ALA A 51 -4.39 -15.38 -4.07
C ALA A 51 -4.78 -16.81 -4.45
N HIS A 52 -4.16 -17.40 -5.48
CA HIS A 52 -4.42 -18.77 -5.91
C HIS A 52 -3.57 -19.80 -5.14
N ARG A 53 -2.31 -19.48 -4.82
CA ARG A 53 -1.37 -20.40 -4.16
C ARG A 53 -1.64 -20.60 -2.68
N THR A 54 -2.29 -19.65 -2.04
CA THR A 54 -2.59 -19.68 -0.62
C THR A 54 -4.06 -20.07 -0.45
N CYS A 55 -4.31 -21.33 -0.09
CA CYS A 55 -5.67 -21.86 0.03
C CYS A 55 -6.45 -21.20 1.19
N GLY A 56 -7.72 -20.87 0.92
CA GLY A 56 -8.66 -20.15 1.79
C GLY A 56 -8.89 -18.74 1.25
N ASP A 57 -10.15 -18.30 1.08
CA ASP A 57 -10.76 -17.04 0.61
C ASP A 57 -9.98 -15.71 0.33
N ARG A 58 -8.65 -15.68 0.10
CA ARG A 58 -7.86 -14.47 -0.19
C ARG A 58 -8.21 -13.80 -1.53
N MET A 59 -9.22 -14.33 -2.20
CA MET A 59 -9.91 -13.71 -3.31
C MET A 59 -10.38 -12.29 -2.96
N ALA A 60 -10.96 -12.09 -1.77
CA ALA A 60 -11.40 -10.78 -1.31
C ALA A 60 -10.23 -9.78 -1.18
N LEU A 61 -9.13 -10.20 -0.55
CA LEU A 61 -7.90 -9.40 -0.47
C LEU A 61 -7.33 -9.08 -1.85
N SER A 62 -7.39 -10.03 -2.79
CA SER A 62 -6.93 -9.78 -4.15
C SER A 62 -7.71 -8.64 -4.82
N VAL A 63 -9.02 -8.50 -4.54
CA VAL A 63 -9.82 -7.38 -5.05
C VAL A 63 -9.41 -6.07 -4.40
N LEU A 64 -9.12 -6.05 -3.10
CA LEU A 64 -8.61 -4.88 -2.39
C LEU A 64 -7.28 -4.41 -2.98
N HIS A 65 -6.30 -5.32 -3.11
CA HIS A 65 -5.01 -4.99 -3.71
C HIS A 65 -5.15 -4.54 -5.16
N LEU A 66 -5.95 -5.23 -5.98
CA LEU A 66 -6.14 -4.82 -7.37
C LEU A 66 -6.81 -3.44 -7.49
N GLY A 67 -7.76 -3.12 -6.61
CA GLY A 67 -8.37 -1.79 -6.56
C GLY A 67 -7.34 -0.70 -6.24
N LEU A 68 -6.51 -0.92 -5.22
CA LEU A 68 -5.42 0.01 -4.89
C LEU A 68 -4.40 0.12 -6.02
N GLN A 69 -3.97 -0.98 -6.63
CA GLN A 69 -3.03 -0.97 -7.75
C GLN A 69 -3.59 -0.28 -9.00
N TYR A 70 -4.88 -0.49 -9.29
CA TYR A 70 -5.58 0.21 -10.36
C TYR A 70 -5.55 1.71 -10.10
N ARG A 71 -5.96 2.12 -8.89
CA ARG A 71 -5.97 3.52 -8.47
C ARG A 71 -4.59 4.16 -8.51
N MET A 72 -3.55 3.47 -8.04
CA MET A 72 -2.15 3.91 -8.14
C MET A 72 -1.73 4.17 -9.59
N THR A 73 -2.15 3.29 -10.51
CA THR A 73 -1.78 3.39 -11.93
C THR A 73 -2.45 4.58 -12.60
N VAL A 74 -3.71 4.87 -12.25
CA VAL A 74 -4.49 5.97 -12.85
C VAL A 74 -4.38 7.29 -12.08
N PHE A 75 -3.73 7.30 -10.91
CA PHE A 75 -3.61 8.51 -10.08
C PHE A 75 -2.82 9.59 -10.80
N ASN A 76 -3.27 10.85 -10.69
CA ASN A 76 -2.51 11.97 -11.22
C ASN A 76 -1.31 12.29 -10.31
N LYS A 77 -0.12 11.83 -10.70
CA LYS A 77 1.11 12.02 -9.92
C LYS A 77 1.62 13.46 -9.86
N SER A 78 1.02 14.40 -10.61
CA SER A 78 1.33 15.82 -10.45
C SER A 78 0.73 16.41 -9.18
N ASP A 79 -0.31 15.79 -8.62
CA ASP A 79 -0.86 16.12 -7.31
C ASP A 79 -0.14 15.31 -6.24
N LEU A 80 1.05 15.77 -5.84
CA LEU A 80 1.89 15.06 -4.87
C LEU A 80 1.18 14.90 -3.51
N ARG A 81 0.45 15.93 -3.06
CA ARG A 81 -0.25 15.87 -1.78
C ARG A 81 -1.40 14.87 -1.80
N GLY A 82 -2.24 14.90 -2.84
CA GLY A 82 -3.29 13.92 -3.02
C GLY A 82 -2.73 12.50 -3.20
N TYR A 83 -1.60 12.37 -3.89
CA TYR A 83 -0.95 11.08 -4.06
C TYR A 83 -0.38 10.54 -2.75
N ALA A 84 0.26 11.37 -1.94
CA ALA A 84 0.74 11.00 -0.61
C ALA A 84 -0.40 10.55 0.31
N ASP A 85 -1.50 11.32 0.35
CA ASP A 85 -2.70 10.98 1.11
C ASP A 85 -3.25 9.61 0.69
N PHE A 86 -3.33 9.35 -0.62
CA PHE A 86 -3.73 8.05 -1.14
C PHE A 86 -2.74 6.91 -0.81
N LEU A 87 -1.42 7.15 -0.88
CA LEU A 87 -0.41 6.15 -0.53
C LEU A 87 -0.48 5.76 0.95
N ILE A 88 -0.71 6.74 1.83
CA ILE A 88 -0.88 6.52 3.26
C ILE A 88 -2.19 5.80 3.56
N HIS A 89 -3.33 6.36 3.14
CA HIS A 89 -4.66 5.84 3.48
C HIS A 89 -5.11 4.67 2.59
N GLY A 90 -4.32 4.26 1.61
CA GLY A 90 -4.58 3.12 0.75
C GLY A 90 -3.53 2.01 0.97
N PRO A 91 -2.53 1.87 0.10
CA PRO A 91 -1.56 0.77 0.14
C PRO A 91 -0.88 0.59 1.50
N TRP A 92 -0.27 1.64 2.05
CA TRP A 92 0.51 1.52 3.29
C TRP A 92 -0.36 1.07 4.47
N MET A 93 -1.55 1.65 4.60
CA MET A 93 -2.48 1.32 5.68
C MET A 93 -3.04 -0.09 5.53
N LEU A 94 -3.32 -0.55 4.31
CA LEU A 94 -3.73 -1.93 4.08
C LEU A 94 -2.61 -2.90 4.49
N ASP A 95 -1.37 -2.67 4.05
CA ASP A 95 -0.21 -3.48 4.43
C ASP A 95 -0.07 -3.58 5.96
N ARG A 96 -0.25 -2.44 6.66
CA ARG A 96 -0.15 -2.38 8.12
C ARG A 96 -1.27 -3.16 8.82
N LEU A 97 -2.49 -3.08 8.31
CA LEU A 97 -3.62 -3.85 8.86
C LEU A 97 -3.47 -5.35 8.57
N GLU A 98 -2.86 -5.73 7.45
CA GLU A 98 -2.54 -7.14 7.16
C GLU A 98 -1.48 -7.71 8.10
N GLU A 99 -0.48 -6.91 8.49
CA GLU A 99 0.48 -7.30 9.52
C GLU A 99 -0.20 -7.52 10.88
N ILE A 100 -1.12 -6.63 11.27
CA ILE A 100 -1.91 -6.78 12.50
C ILE A 100 -2.79 -8.04 12.42
N SER A 101 -3.44 -8.24 11.27
CA SER A 101 -4.28 -9.41 11.01
C SER A 101 -3.49 -10.71 11.12
N ARG A 102 -2.24 -10.74 10.62
CA ARG A 102 -1.34 -11.90 10.72
C ARG A 102 -1.08 -12.28 12.19
N VAL A 103 -0.75 -11.31 13.02
CA VAL A 103 -0.51 -11.52 14.46
C VAL A 103 -1.78 -12.05 15.15
N LYS A 104 -2.95 -11.51 14.79
CA LYS A 104 -4.24 -11.99 15.31
C LYS A 104 -4.51 -13.43 14.87
N VAL A 105 -4.34 -13.75 13.60
CA VAL A 105 -4.52 -15.12 13.07
C VAL A 105 -3.61 -16.13 13.79
N GLU A 106 -2.34 -15.78 14.01
CA GLU A 106 -1.38 -16.64 14.72
C GLU A 106 -1.79 -16.92 16.18
N SER A 107 -2.59 -16.04 16.77
CA SER A 107 -3.14 -16.22 18.13
C SER A 107 -4.37 -17.15 18.19
N LEU A 108 -4.99 -17.44 17.04
CA LEU A 108 -6.26 -18.18 16.94
C LEU A 108 -6.01 -19.64 16.52
N ARG A 109 -6.84 -20.57 16.99
CA ARG A 109 -6.70 -22.01 16.69
C ARG A 109 -7.59 -22.50 15.56
N PHE A 110 -8.78 -21.91 15.39
CA PHE A 110 -9.78 -22.33 14.40
C PHE A 110 -10.56 -21.10 13.93
N VAL A 111 -9.95 -20.32 13.04
CA VAL A 111 -10.60 -19.15 12.42
C VAL A 111 -10.45 -19.24 10.91
N ASP A 112 -11.41 -18.67 10.19
CA ASP A 112 -11.18 -18.33 8.79
C ASP A 112 -10.26 -17.10 8.75
N GLU A 113 -9.00 -17.30 8.34
CA GLU A 113 -7.99 -16.25 8.30
C GLU A 113 -8.49 -15.03 7.52
N ILE A 114 -9.33 -15.23 6.50
CA ILE A 114 -9.78 -14.16 5.62
C ILE A 114 -10.74 -13.22 6.31
N GLU A 115 -11.62 -13.73 7.15
CA GLU A 115 -12.51 -12.87 7.93
C GLU A 115 -11.70 -11.98 8.88
N VAL A 116 -10.53 -12.44 9.35
CA VAL A 116 -9.60 -11.59 10.11
C VAL A 116 -8.96 -10.53 9.21
N TYR A 117 -8.37 -10.95 8.08
CA TYR A 117 -7.67 -10.05 7.16
C TYR A 117 -8.57 -8.99 6.51
N LEU A 118 -9.85 -9.28 6.32
CA LEU A 118 -10.84 -8.32 5.83
C LEU A 118 -11.52 -7.53 6.95
N GLY A 119 -11.69 -8.14 8.12
CA GLY A 119 -12.40 -7.53 9.24
C GLY A 119 -11.77 -6.22 9.68
N TYR A 120 -10.45 -6.16 9.80
CA TYR A 120 -9.73 -4.93 10.16
C TYR A 120 -9.91 -3.81 9.13
N PRO A 121 -9.55 -3.96 7.83
CA PRO A 121 -9.75 -2.91 6.83
C PRO A 121 -11.20 -2.45 6.68
N VAL A 122 -12.16 -3.37 6.69
CA VAL A 122 -13.58 -3.03 6.50
C VAL A 122 -14.13 -2.27 7.70
N LYS A 123 -13.88 -2.74 8.92
CA LYS A 123 -14.40 -2.08 10.14
C LYS A 123 -13.70 -0.78 10.48
N LEU A 124 -12.40 -0.65 10.15
CA LEU A 124 -11.64 0.57 10.38
C LEU A 124 -11.71 1.57 9.23
N ARG A 125 -12.43 1.25 8.14
CA ARG A 125 -12.47 2.07 6.92
C ARG A 125 -12.79 3.53 7.18
N GLU A 126 -13.87 3.81 7.90
CA GLU A 126 -14.28 5.20 8.18
C GLU A 126 -13.35 5.89 9.16
N ARG A 127 -12.95 5.20 10.24
CA ARG A 127 -12.10 5.77 11.30
C ARG A 127 -10.72 6.17 10.76
N LEU A 128 -10.11 5.28 9.99
CA LEU A 128 -8.76 5.48 9.44
C LEU A 128 -8.79 6.06 8.01
N LYS A 129 -9.98 6.41 7.49
CA LYS A 129 -10.21 6.96 6.15
C LYS A 129 -9.64 6.08 5.03
N LEU A 130 -9.74 4.75 5.18
CA LEU A 130 -9.17 3.84 4.19
C LEU A 130 -9.78 4.07 2.82
N GLN A 131 -8.91 4.19 1.85
CA GLN A 131 -9.23 4.42 0.45
C GLN A 131 -9.45 3.09 -0.29
N ILE A 132 -10.24 2.19 0.31
CA ILE A 132 -10.59 0.87 -0.23
C ILE A 132 -12.00 0.84 -0.82
N ASP A 133 -12.20 -0.10 -1.74
CA ASP A 133 -13.39 -0.24 -2.58
C ASP A 133 -14.47 -1.17 -2.03
N VAL A 134 -14.30 -1.64 -0.79
CA VAL A 134 -15.17 -2.59 -0.08
C VAL A 134 -15.87 -1.87 1.07
N GLU A 135 -17.20 -1.95 1.09
CA GLU A 135 -18.03 -1.23 2.06
C GLU A 135 -18.41 -2.07 3.28
N ASP A 136 -18.62 -3.38 3.11
CA ASP A 136 -19.04 -4.27 4.19
C ASP A 136 -18.56 -5.71 3.98
N MET A 137 -18.65 -6.51 5.04
CA MET A 137 -18.24 -7.91 5.08
C MET A 137 -19.33 -8.76 5.74
N LEU A 138 -19.70 -9.86 5.06
CA LEU A 138 -20.80 -10.74 5.45
C LEU A 138 -20.56 -11.49 6.76
N TYR A 139 -19.34 -11.99 6.96
CA TYR A 139 -19.04 -12.92 8.06
C TYR A 139 -18.09 -12.32 9.10
N PHE A 140 -18.26 -11.02 9.41
CA PHE A 140 -17.47 -10.38 10.47
C PHE A 140 -17.53 -11.10 11.82
N SER A 141 -18.67 -11.70 12.17
CA SER A 141 -18.80 -12.51 13.37
C SER A 141 -17.86 -13.73 13.42
N CYS A 142 -17.32 -14.17 12.27
CA CYS A 142 -16.40 -15.31 12.16
C CYS A 142 -14.92 -14.89 12.26
N SER A 143 -14.64 -13.59 12.41
CA SER A 143 -13.26 -13.06 12.47
C SER A 143 -12.61 -13.15 13.86
N GLU A 144 -13.39 -13.38 14.93
CA GLU A 144 -12.89 -13.30 16.33
C GLU A 144 -12.22 -11.95 16.68
N ILE A 145 -12.45 -10.90 15.87
CA ILE A 145 -11.99 -9.54 16.12
C ILE A 145 -12.96 -8.86 17.09
N THR A 146 -12.44 -8.36 18.20
CA THR A 146 -13.20 -7.62 19.20
C THR A 146 -13.09 -6.11 18.97
N GLU A 147 -14.00 -5.33 19.57
CA GLU A 147 -13.89 -3.85 19.57
C GLU A 147 -12.55 -3.38 20.15
N ALA A 148 -12.05 -4.04 21.20
CA ALA A 148 -10.74 -3.72 21.76
C ALA A 148 -9.60 -3.97 20.77
N ASP A 149 -9.69 -5.02 19.94
CA ASP A 149 -8.72 -5.27 18.88
C ASP A 149 -8.74 -4.15 17.83
N LEU A 150 -9.93 -3.69 17.44
CA LEU A 150 -10.12 -2.57 16.50
C LEU A 150 -9.55 -1.27 17.06
N ASP A 151 -9.85 -0.96 18.32
CA ASP A 151 -9.35 0.24 18.99
C ASP A 151 -7.83 0.24 19.12
N ASN A 152 -7.25 -0.90 19.48
CA ASN A 152 -5.79 -1.05 19.56
C ASN A 152 -5.14 -0.89 18.19
N ALA A 153 -5.69 -1.53 17.15
CA ALA A 153 -5.17 -1.43 15.79
C ALA A 153 -5.24 0.00 15.25
N ALA A 154 -6.37 0.68 15.47
CA ALA A 154 -6.55 2.05 15.03
C ALA A 154 -5.62 3.01 15.79
N SER A 155 -5.56 2.91 17.11
CA SER A 155 -4.67 3.75 17.92
C SER A 155 -3.21 3.54 17.54
N PHE A 156 -2.82 2.30 17.27
CA PHE A 156 -1.47 1.97 16.80
C PHE A 156 -1.14 2.69 15.47
N ILE A 157 -2.05 2.66 14.49
CA ILE A 157 -1.86 3.33 13.19
C ILE A 157 -1.90 4.85 13.34
N GLU A 158 -2.86 5.40 14.09
CA GLU A 158 -2.99 6.83 14.37
C GLU A 158 -1.70 7.37 15.01
N ASN A 159 -1.10 6.63 15.94
CA ASN A 159 0.18 6.99 16.55
C ASN A 159 1.33 7.04 15.52
N GLN A 160 1.33 6.17 14.50
CA GLN A 160 2.35 6.19 13.43
C GLN A 160 2.17 7.37 12.46
N LEU A 161 0.95 7.91 12.35
CA LEU A 161 0.61 9.02 11.47
C LEU A 161 0.50 10.36 12.20
N SER A 162 0.84 10.39 13.50
CA SER A 162 0.64 11.55 14.37
C SER A 162 1.53 12.74 14.02
N GLU A 163 2.72 12.48 13.47
CA GLU A 163 3.73 13.50 13.18
C GLU A 163 4.08 13.53 11.69
N LEU A 164 4.26 14.73 11.13
CA LEU A 164 4.66 14.90 9.73
C LEU A 164 5.98 14.20 9.42
N ASP A 165 6.91 14.17 10.37
CA ASP A 165 8.19 13.49 10.23
C ASP A 165 8.02 11.97 10.07
N ALA A 166 7.09 11.37 10.83
CA ALA A 166 6.76 9.96 10.73
C ALA A 166 6.11 9.63 9.38
N VAL A 167 5.19 10.47 8.91
CA VAL A 167 4.56 10.34 7.58
C VAL A 167 5.61 10.43 6.47
N ALA A 168 6.54 11.39 6.55
CA ALA A 168 7.61 11.52 5.56
C ALA A 168 8.55 10.30 5.56
N ASN A 169 8.88 9.75 6.74
CA ASN A 169 9.67 8.51 6.86
C ASN A 169 8.96 7.31 6.22
N ILE A 170 7.64 7.24 6.32
CA ILE A 170 6.84 6.18 5.69
C ILE A 170 6.92 6.32 4.16
N LEU A 171 6.66 7.52 3.64
CA LEU A 171 6.58 7.77 2.20
C LEU A 171 7.93 7.59 1.49
N VAL A 172 9.04 8.10 2.05
CA VAL A 172 10.38 7.97 1.44
C VAL A 172 10.84 6.52 1.27
N LYS A 173 10.34 5.60 2.10
CA LYS A 173 10.64 4.17 1.97
C LYS A 173 9.89 3.50 0.82
N ARG A 174 8.92 4.18 0.20
CA ARG A 174 8.14 3.64 -0.91
C ARG A 174 8.72 4.09 -2.25
N GLU A 175 9.00 3.13 -3.11
CA GLU A 175 9.53 3.39 -4.46
C GLU A 175 8.58 4.22 -5.33
N ASP A 176 7.28 4.02 -5.15
CA ASP A 176 6.23 4.72 -5.90
C ASP A 176 6.18 6.23 -5.59
N TRP A 177 6.40 6.61 -4.33
CA TRP A 177 6.54 7.99 -3.87
C TRP A 177 7.83 8.62 -4.37
N VAL A 178 8.96 7.93 -4.19
CA VAL A 178 10.26 8.43 -4.65
C VAL A 178 10.25 8.66 -6.16
N LYS A 179 9.65 7.75 -6.94
CA LYS A 179 9.48 7.93 -8.38
C LYS A 179 8.64 9.17 -8.72
N ALA A 180 7.55 9.42 -8.00
CA ALA A 180 6.74 10.62 -8.18
C ALA A 180 7.54 11.90 -7.87
N LEU A 181 8.31 11.93 -6.77
CA LEU A 181 9.20 13.06 -6.45
C LEU A 181 10.23 13.30 -7.56
N LYS A 182 10.86 12.25 -8.10
CA LYS A 182 11.82 12.36 -9.21
C LYS A 182 11.18 12.91 -10.49
N GLU A 183 9.91 12.60 -10.72
CA GLU A 183 9.18 13.07 -11.90
C GLU A 183 8.74 14.55 -11.76
N GLN A 184 8.31 14.96 -10.56
CA GLN A 184 7.72 16.28 -10.32
C GLN A 184 8.72 17.33 -9.80
N CYS A 185 9.64 16.96 -8.90
CA CYS A 185 10.60 17.84 -8.24
C CYS A 185 12.01 17.66 -8.83
N LYS A 186 12.13 17.74 -10.17
CA LYS A 186 13.38 17.39 -10.88
C LYS A 186 14.58 18.22 -10.44
N GLN A 187 14.37 19.51 -10.18
CA GLN A 187 15.46 20.41 -9.81
C GLN A 187 16.01 20.05 -8.43
N GLU A 188 15.13 19.88 -7.45
CA GLU A 188 15.45 19.54 -6.08
C GLU A 188 16.09 18.15 -6.00
N VAL A 189 15.54 17.18 -6.71
CA VAL A 189 16.08 15.82 -6.80
C VAL A 189 17.47 15.81 -7.43
N ASN A 190 17.69 16.53 -8.53
CA ASN A 190 19.01 16.63 -9.15
C ASN A 190 20.03 17.23 -8.18
N ALA A 191 19.66 18.27 -7.42
CA ALA A 191 20.54 18.84 -6.41
C ALA A 191 20.91 17.83 -5.31
N ILE A 192 19.96 16.99 -4.88
CA ILE A 192 20.21 15.91 -3.91
C ILE A 192 21.15 14.85 -4.49
N GLU A 193 20.94 14.44 -5.74
CA GLU A 193 21.76 13.43 -6.43
C GLU A 193 23.18 13.94 -6.72
N GLU A 194 23.32 15.20 -7.15
CA GLU A 194 24.60 15.88 -7.34
C GLU A 194 25.37 16.00 -6.01
N HIS A 195 24.69 16.41 -4.94
CA HIS A 195 25.30 16.48 -3.62
C HIS A 195 25.84 15.11 -3.17
N LYS A 196 25.05 14.03 -3.36
CA LYS A 196 25.51 12.67 -3.08
C LYS A 196 26.73 12.29 -3.92
N ALA A 197 26.72 12.59 -5.22
CA ALA A 197 27.84 12.30 -6.12
C ALA A 197 29.12 13.02 -5.68
N SER A 198 29.06 14.33 -5.42
CA SER A 198 30.20 15.11 -4.94
C SER A 198 30.76 14.60 -3.61
N ARG A 199 29.88 14.12 -2.71
CA ARG A 199 30.32 13.49 -1.45
C ARG A 199 31.08 12.19 -1.66
N TYR A 200 30.66 11.35 -2.60
CA TYR A 200 31.40 10.13 -2.94
C TYR A 200 32.73 10.44 -3.63
N GLU A 201 32.77 11.43 -4.52
CA GLU A 201 34.02 11.87 -5.17
C GLU A 201 35.05 12.34 -4.12
N ALA A 202 34.65 13.20 -3.19
CA ALA A 202 35.50 13.66 -2.10
C ALA A 202 36.00 12.50 -1.21
N LEU A 203 35.15 11.51 -0.95
CA LEU A 203 35.53 10.32 -0.20
C LEU A 203 36.61 9.51 -0.93
N MET A 204 36.46 9.30 -2.24
CA MET A 204 37.42 8.57 -3.08
C MET A 204 38.77 9.30 -3.14
N GLU A 205 38.77 10.62 -3.27
CA GLU A 205 40.00 11.45 -3.29
C GLU A 205 40.74 11.43 -1.95
N SER A 206 40.02 11.40 -0.83
CA SER A 206 40.61 11.38 0.50
C SER A 206 41.36 10.07 0.83
N SER A 207 41.22 9.02 0.01
CA SER A 207 41.74 7.66 0.27
C SER A 207 41.29 7.08 1.63
N GLN A 208 40.22 7.64 2.22
CA GLN A 208 39.60 7.22 3.49
C GLN A 208 38.28 6.48 3.24
N GLY A 209 38.24 5.60 2.24
CA GLY A 209 37.07 4.74 2.00
C GLY A 209 36.79 3.87 3.21
N SER A 210 35.86 4.31 4.05
CA SER A 210 35.37 3.60 5.23
C SER A 210 33.87 3.37 5.07
N ILE A 211 33.41 2.18 5.44
CA ILE A 211 31.99 1.80 5.47
C ILE A 211 31.17 2.86 6.23
N GLU A 212 31.73 3.43 7.30
CA GLU A 212 31.07 4.47 8.10
C GLU A 212 30.81 5.76 7.30
N ALA A 213 31.74 6.16 6.44
CA ALA A 213 31.58 7.34 5.60
C ALA A 213 30.53 7.11 4.51
N GLU A 214 30.48 5.91 3.92
CA GLU A 214 29.46 5.55 2.94
C GLU A 214 28.05 5.51 3.56
N LEU A 215 27.92 4.97 4.78
CA LEU A 215 26.66 4.97 5.53
C LEU A 215 26.20 6.40 5.86
N GLN A 216 27.13 7.28 6.22
CA GLN A 216 26.82 8.68 6.48
C GLN A 216 26.31 9.41 5.22
N ILE A 217 26.94 9.18 4.07
CA ILE A 217 26.49 9.74 2.78
C ILE A 217 25.09 9.24 2.44
N GLN A 218 24.82 7.94 2.67
CA GLN A 218 23.50 7.37 2.43
C GLN A 218 22.45 7.94 3.38
N ALA A 219 22.77 8.13 4.66
CA ALA A 219 21.86 8.74 5.64
C ALA A 219 21.52 10.21 5.29
N GLU A 220 22.51 11.00 4.85
CA GLU A 220 22.29 12.37 4.37
C GLU A 220 21.38 12.41 3.13
N TYR A 221 21.57 11.46 2.21
CA TYR A 221 20.72 11.32 1.03
C TYR A 221 19.27 11.00 1.40
N GLU A 222 19.05 10.05 2.32
CA GLU A 222 17.71 9.70 2.80
C GLU A 222 17.03 10.85 3.53
N GLU A 223 17.79 11.56 4.39
CA GLU A 223 17.28 12.73 5.09
C GLU A 223 16.91 13.86 4.12
N ALA A 224 17.67 14.07 3.04
CA ALA A 224 17.32 15.06 2.03
C ALA A 224 15.99 14.75 1.31
N PHE A 225 15.75 13.50 0.94
CA PHE A 225 14.46 13.07 0.37
C PHE A 225 13.31 13.24 1.36
N LYS A 226 13.56 13.01 2.64
CA LYS A 226 12.58 13.21 3.71
C LYS A 226 12.27 14.69 3.91
N GLN A 227 13.26 15.57 3.87
CA GLN A 227 13.02 17.02 3.93
C GLN A 227 12.24 17.51 2.71
N LEU A 228 12.58 17.05 1.51
CA LEU A 228 11.80 17.34 0.30
C LEU A 228 10.36 16.87 0.44
N THR A 229 10.15 15.65 0.93
CA THR A 229 8.81 15.11 1.20
C THR A 229 8.04 16.00 2.17
N LYS A 230 8.65 16.46 3.26
CA LYS A 230 7.99 17.37 4.22
C LYS A 230 7.60 18.70 3.58
N THR A 231 8.43 19.25 2.70
CA THR A 231 8.12 20.47 1.95
C THR A 231 6.91 20.31 1.04
N GLU A 232 6.79 19.16 0.35
CA GLU A 232 5.64 18.91 -0.55
C GLU A 232 4.34 18.60 0.19
N LEU A 233 4.41 18.25 1.48
CA LEU A 233 3.26 17.93 2.32
C LEU A 233 2.74 19.12 3.16
N GLY A 234 3.62 20.09 3.47
CA GLY A 234 3.33 21.26 4.31
C GLY A 234 2.67 22.39 3.55
#